data_AF-A0A8S9RYA6-F1
#
_entry.id   AF-A0A8S9RYA6-F1
#
_cell.length_a   1.000
_cell.length_b   1.000
_cell.length_c   1.000
_cell.angle_alpha   90.00
_cell.angle_beta   90.00
_cell.angle_gamma   90.00
#
_symmetry.space_group_name_H-M   'P 1'
#
loop_
_entity.id
_entity.type
_entity.pdbx_description
1 polymer ?
#
loop_
_entity_poly.entity_id
_entity_poly.type
_entity_poly.pdbx_seq_one_letter_code
_entity_poly.pdbx_strand_id
1 'polypeptide(L)'
;MDFKNIHAIPHMDHRDRNYPIDTMGVVFSTKSHFDDPANPRLEFYTRDNIQIKCVETGAHAYAFRDGLENMKDYFGPVDLWFETEGGLSDFRFNPRLPEVEEFRQSLLHSDPYVQRYGAVGLL
;
A
#
# COMPACT_ATOMS: atom_id res chain seq x y z
N MET A 1 4.82 9.99 11.12
CA MET A 1 5.25 8.58 10.98
C MET A 1 6.66 8.57 10.43
N ASP A 2 7.48 7.57 10.73
CA ASP A 2 8.85 7.47 10.19
C ASP A 2 8.83 6.56 8.96
N PHE A 3 8.34 7.11 7.84
CA PHE A 3 8.19 6.34 6.61
C PHE A 3 9.55 5.98 6.01
N LYS A 4 9.79 4.68 5.86
CA LYS A 4 10.93 4.14 5.11
C LYS A 4 10.57 4.03 3.64
N ASN A 5 11.47 4.57 2.81
CA ASN A 5 11.38 4.42 1.37
C ASN A 5 11.60 2.95 0.97
N ILE A 6 10.91 2.49 -0.07
CA ILE A 6 10.91 1.07 -0.47
C ILE A 6 12.32 0.63 -0.90
N HIS A 7 13.11 1.50 -1.54
CA HIS A 7 14.52 1.24 -1.90
C HIS A 7 15.41 0.97 -0.69
N ALA A 8 15.06 1.48 0.49
CA ALA A 8 15.86 1.26 1.69
C ALA A 8 15.66 -0.14 2.27
N ILE A 9 14.49 -0.77 2.07
CA ILE A 9 14.10 -2.02 2.73
C ILE A 9 15.09 -3.18 2.45
N PRO A 10 15.53 -3.43 1.20
CA PRO A 10 16.51 -4.49 0.93
C PRO A 10 17.87 -4.26 1.59
N HIS A 11 18.21 -3.01 1.90
CA HIS A 11 19.50 -2.59 2.45
C HIS A 11 19.49 -2.41 3.98
N MET A 12 18.34 -2.52 4.63
CA MET A 12 18.23 -2.50 6.09
C MET A 12 18.99 -3.68 6.72
N ASP A 13 19.50 -3.51 7.94
CA ASP A 13 20.05 -4.63 8.70
C ASP A 13 18.99 -5.72 8.87
N HIS A 14 19.41 -6.98 8.97
CA HIS A 14 18.46 -8.08 9.16
C HIS A 14 17.61 -7.88 10.43
N ARG A 15 18.19 -7.35 11.51
CA ARG A 15 17.44 -7.10 12.75
C ARG A 15 16.34 -6.08 12.51
N ASP A 16 16.64 -5.01 11.80
CA ASP A 16 15.68 -3.94 11.52
C ASP A 16 14.54 -4.41 10.61
N ARG A 17 14.81 -5.34 9.68
CA ARG A 17 13.79 -5.95 8.81
C ARG A 17 12.77 -6.83 9.54
N ASN A 18 13.06 -7.23 10.78
CA ASN A 18 12.15 -8.05 11.59
C ASN A 18 11.23 -7.21 12.49
N TYR A 19 11.36 -5.88 12.46
CA TYR A 19 10.48 -4.96 13.18
C TYR A 19 9.43 -4.35 12.23
N PRO A 20 8.31 -3.84 12.75
CA PRO A 20 7.33 -3.10 11.96
C PRO A 20 7.99 -1.93 11.21
N ILE A 21 7.63 -1.78 9.93
CA ILE A 21 8.15 -0.73 9.05
C ILE A 21 6.96 0.08 8.55
N ASP A 22 6.97 1.38 8.79
CA ASP A 22 6.06 2.31 8.13
C ASP A 22 6.58 2.55 6.71
N THR A 23 5.77 2.32 5.68
CA THR A 23 6.15 2.63 4.30
C THR A 23 4.97 3.18 3.52
N MET A 24 5.25 3.84 2.41
CA MET A 24 4.26 4.35 1.48
C MET A 24 4.64 3.95 0.07
N GLY A 25 3.63 3.70 -0.75
CA GLY A 25 3.83 3.41 -2.16
C GLY A 25 2.53 3.37 -2.93
N VAL A 26 2.64 3.38 -4.25
CA VAL A 26 1.48 3.24 -5.14
C VAL A 26 1.16 1.76 -5.27
N VAL A 27 -0.07 1.39 -4.92
CA VAL A 27 -0.57 0.02 -5.08
C VAL A 27 -0.88 -0.24 -6.55
N PHE A 28 -0.38 -1.34 -7.09
CA PHE A 28 -0.67 -1.81 -8.44
C PHE A 28 -0.61 -3.34 -8.46
N SER A 29 -1.35 -3.95 -9.38
CA SER A 29 -1.41 -5.41 -9.55
C SER A 29 -1.75 -6.15 -8.25
N THR A 30 -3.03 -6.48 -8.08
CA THR A 30 -3.50 -7.31 -6.95
C THR A 30 -3.79 -8.73 -7.41
N LYS A 31 -3.57 -9.70 -6.52
CA LYS A 31 -3.99 -11.10 -6.67
C LYS A 31 -4.75 -11.51 -5.43
N SER A 32 -6.02 -11.81 -5.61
CA SER A 32 -6.91 -12.28 -4.56
C SER A 32 -6.90 -13.81 -4.47
N HIS A 33 -6.84 -14.32 -3.25
CA HIS A 33 -6.96 -15.74 -2.91
C HIS A 33 -7.98 -15.87 -1.79
N PHE A 34 -9.27 -15.85 -2.16
CA PHE A 34 -10.40 -15.92 -1.22
C PHE A 34 -11.19 -17.24 -1.32
N ASP A 35 -10.65 -18.23 -2.04
CA ASP A 35 -11.31 -19.53 -2.26
C ASP A 35 -11.39 -20.38 -0.98
N ASP A 36 -10.45 -20.16 -0.03
CA ASP A 36 -10.46 -20.75 1.30
C ASP A 36 -10.77 -19.67 2.36
N PRO A 37 -12.00 -19.63 2.90
CA PRO A 37 -12.40 -18.66 3.91
C PRO A 37 -11.61 -18.78 5.23
N ALA A 38 -10.94 -19.91 5.49
CA ALA A 38 -10.09 -20.07 6.68
C ALA A 38 -8.73 -19.37 6.50
N ASN A 39 -8.28 -19.17 5.26
CA ASN A 39 -6.99 -18.57 4.93
C ASN A 39 -7.11 -17.53 3.81
N PRO A 40 -7.95 -16.49 3.97
CA PRO A 40 -8.09 -15.46 2.96
C PRO A 40 -6.76 -14.70 2.84
N ARG A 41 -6.32 -14.47 1.60
CA ARG A 41 -5.06 -13.79 1.30
C ARG A 41 -5.21 -12.84 0.13
N LEU A 42 -4.63 -11.66 0.24
CA LEU A 42 -4.54 -10.70 -0.84
C LEU A 42 -3.07 -10.31 -1.03
N GLU A 43 -2.53 -10.62 -2.20
CA GLU A 43 -1.20 -10.15 -2.58
C GLU A 43 -1.34 -8.87 -3.40
N PHE A 44 -0.52 -7.88 -3.09
CA PHE A 44 -0.45 -6.67 -3.88
C PHE A 44 0.99 -6.22 -4.02
N TYR A 45 1.27 -5.44 -5.06
CA TYR A 45 2.56 -4.80 -5.19
C TYR A 45 2.41 -3.32 -4.88
N THR A 46 3.36 -2.82 -4.10
CA THR A 46 3.52 -1.39 -3.88
C THR A 46 4.83 -0.95 -4.49
N ARG A 47 4.81 0.19 -5.19
CA ARG A 47 5.99 0.74 -5.86
C ARG A 47 6.26 2.18 -5.50
N ASP A 48 7.54 2.47 -5.57
CA ASP A 48 8.11 3.74 -5.95
C ASP A 48 8.96 3.52 -7.21
N ASN A 49 10.21 4.03 -7.29
CA ASN A 49 11.11 3.66 -8.39
C ASN A 49 11.50 2.15 -8.40
N ILE A 50 11.21 1.37 -7.34
CA ILE A 50 11.26 -0.11 -7.33
C ILE A 50 9.92 -0.68 -6.82
N GLN A 51 9.80 -2.01 -6.80
CA GLN A 51 8.59 -2.73 -6.44
C GLN A 51 8.87 -3.73 -5.31
N ILE A 52 7.98 -3.77 -4.32
CA ILE A 52 7.92 -4.84 -3.31
C ILE A 52 6.55 -5.52 -3.34
N LYS A 53 6.54 -6.78 -2.91
CA LYS A 53 5.31 -7.56 -2.74
C LYS A 53 4.87 -7.47 -1.29
N CYS A 54 3.61 -7.12 -1.08
CA CYS A 54 2.94 -7.13 0.20
C CYS A 54 1.85 -8.21 0.20
N VAL A 55 1.52 -8.72 1.39
CA VAL A 55 0.54 -9.79 1.57
C VAL A 55 -0.32 -9.45 2.77
N GLU A 56 -1.60 -9.19 2.53
CA GLU A 56 -2.62 -9.16 3.59
C GLU A 56 -3.22 -10.54 3.78
N THR A 57 -3.58 -10.86 5.02
CA THR A 57 -4.22 -12.13 5.39
C THR A 57 -5.40 -11.89 6.31
N GLY A 58 -6.30 -12.86 6.44
CA GLY A 58 -7.41 -12.79 7.39
C GLY A 58 -8.40 -11.68 7.04
N ALA A 59 -8.93 -11.00 8.06
CA ALA A 59 -9.87 -9.90 7.90
C ALA A 59 -9.30 -8.74 7.07
N HIS A 60 -7.99 -8.48 7.12
CA HIS A 60 -7.34 -7.39 6.38
C HIS A 60 -7.30 -7.63 4.88
N ALA A 61 -7.21 -8.88 4.44
CA ALA A 61 -7.28 -9.20 3.03
C ALA A 61 -8.63 -8.73 2.43
N TYR A 62 -9.72 -8.94 3.16
CA TYR A 62 -11.05 -8.45 2.76
C TYR A 62 -11.15 -6.92 2.86
N ALA A 63 -10.74 -6.34 3.99
CA ALA A 63 -10.80 -4.89 4.21
C ALA A 63 -9.98 -4.11 3.17
N PHE A 64 -8.80 -4.61 2.81
CA PHE A 64 -7.94 -4.00 1.80
C PHE A 64 -8.57 -4.11 0.40
N ARG A 65 -9.11 -5.29 0.03
CA ARG A 65 -9.83 -5.46 -1.23
C ARG A 65 -10.98 -4.45 -1.34
N ASP A 66 -11.84 -4.42 -0.32
CA ASP A 66 -13.02 -3.56 -0.31
C ASP A 66 -12.63 -2.08 -0.31
N GLY A 67 -11.60 -1.70 0.45
CA GLY A 67 -11.05 -0.34 0.44
C GLY A 67 -10.50 0.05 -0.93
N LEU A 68 -9.77 -0.83 -1.59
CA LEU A 68 -9.22 -0.59 -2.92
C LEU A 68 -10.32 -0.52 -4.00
N GLU A 69 -11.35 -1.36 -3.91
CA GLU A 69 -12.53 -1.31 -4.79
C GLU A 69 -13.29 0.01 -4.62
N ASN A 70 -13.53 0.44 -3.38
CA ASN A 70 -14.17 1.72 -3.07
C ASN A 70 -13.37 2.93 -3.60
N MET A 71 -12.05 2.81 -3.72
CA MET A 71 -11.21 3.85 -4.33
C MET A 71 -11.33 3.95 -5.85
N LYS A 72 -11.68 2.85 -6.54
CA LYS A 72 -11.87 2.86 -7.99
C LYS A 72 -13.15 3.59 -8.39
N ASP A 73 -14.18 3.54 -7.54
CA ASP A 73 -15.46 4.21 -7.75
C ASP A 73 -15.41 5.72 -7.44
N TYR A 74 -14.38 6.45 -7.90
CA TYR A 74 -14.20 7.93 -8.00
C TYR A 74 -14.66 8.86 -6.83
N PHE A 75 -15.15 8.32 -5.72
CA PHE A 75 -15.74 8.99 -4.57
C PHE A 75 -15.48 8.21 -3.26
N GLY A 76 -14.53 7.27 -3.27
CA GLY A 76 -14.07 6.61 -2.05
C GLY A 76 -13.62 7.66 -1.02
N PRO A 77 -13.90 7.44 0.28
CA PRO A 77 -13.51 8.39 1.32
C PRO A 77 -12.00 8.63 1.24
N VAL A 78 -11.62 9.88 1.01
CA VAL A 78 -10.24 10.32 1.18
C VAL A 78 -9.86 10.02 2.63
N ASP A 79 -8.72 9.34 2.84
CA ASP A 79 -8.24 8.94 4.17
C ASP A 79 -8.97 7.72 4.78
N LEU A 80 -9.23 6.69 3.97
CA LEU A 80 -9.77 5.42 4.47
C LEU A 80 -8.68 4.69 5.28
N TRP A 81 -8.94 4.44 6.55
CA TRP A 81 -8.00 3.84 7.51
C TRP A 81 -8.55 2.51 8.04
N PHE A 82 -7.70 1.48 8.00
CA PHE A 82 -7.96 0.18 8.61
C PHE A 82 -6.81 -0.22 9.52
N GLU A 83 -7.12 -0.61 10.75
CA GLU A 83 -6.15 -1.14 11.72
C GLU A 83 -6.14 -2.68 11.71
N THR A 84 -4.97 -3.29 11.94
CA THR A 84 -4.92 -4.74 12.12
C THR A 84 -5.53 -5.22 13.43
N GLU A 85 -6.20 -6.37 13.42
CA GLU A 85 -6.53 -7.08 14.66
C GLU A 85 -5.22 -7.43 15.38
N GLY A 86 -5.04 -6.90 16.59
CA GLY A 86 -3.80 -7.00 17.36
C GLY A 86 -2.86 -5.78 17.23
N GLY A 87 -3.20 -4.79 16.39
CA GLY A 87 -2.51 -3.49 16.33
C GLY A 87 -1.06 -3.56 15.84
N LEU A 88 -0.68 -4.60 15.11
CA LEU A 88 0.70 -4.83 14.66
C LEU A 88 1.05 -4.08 13.38
N SER A 89 0.07 -3.84 12.51
CA SER A 89 0.17 -3.03 11.30
C SER A 89 -1.15 -2.30 11.03
N ASP A 90 -1.12 -1.25 10.22
CA ASP A 90 -2.31 -0.58 9.72
C ASP A 90 -2.05 -0.13 8.28
N PHE A 91 -3.13 0.15 7.54
CA PHE A 91 -3.00 0.74 6.22
C PHE A 91 -3.98 1.87 6.03
N ARG A 92 -3.54 2.85 5.26
CA ARG A 92 -4.32 4.04 4.90
C ARG A 92 -4.28 4.27 3.42
N PHE A 93 -5.44 4.59 2.90
CA PHE A 93 -5.70 4.78 1.50
C PHE A 93 -5.83 6.28 1.22
N ASN A 94 -4.86 6.84 0.49
CA ASN A 94 -4.72 8.28 0.21
C ASN A 94 -4.89 9.19 1.45
N PRO A 95 -4.12 8.98 2.53
CA PRO A 95 -4.20 9.82 3.71
C PRO A 95 -3.71 11.25 3.43
N ARG A 96 -4.32 12.24 4.09
CA ARG A 96 -3.97 13.66 3.90
C ARG A 96 -2.76 14.05 4.75
N LEU A 97 -1.58 13.58 4.34
CA LEU A 97 -0.31 13.86 5.02
C LEU A 97 0.65 14.62 4.09
N PRO A 98 1.43 15.59 4.60
CA PRO A 98 2.46 16.27 3.81
C PRO A 98 3.41 15.31 3.11
N GLU A 99 3.86 14.26 3.80
CA GLU A 99 4.79 13.25 3.28
C GLU A 99 4.20 12.48 2.09
N VAL A 100 2.88 12.26 2.08
CA VAL A 100 2.17 11.58 0.99
C VAL A 100 2.03 12.49 -0.22
N GLU A 101 1.84 13.80 -0.01
CA GLU A 101 1.86 14.77 -1.09
C GLU A 101 3.25 14.89 -1.72
N GLU A 102 4.29 15.01 -0.88
CA GLU A 102 5.68 15.04 -1.33
C GLU A 102 6.04 13.77 -2.13
N PHE A 103 5.64 12.61 -1.64
CA PHE A 103 5.82 11.34 -2.34
C PHE A 103 5.07 11.31 -3.68
N ARG A 104 3.81 11.75 -3.70
CA ARG A 104 3.01 11.84 -4.92
C ARG A 104 3.66 12.73 -5.97
N GLN A 105 4.10 13.93 -5.56
CA GLN A 105 4.81 14.84 -6.45
C GLN A 105 6.12 14.22 -6.93
N SER A 106 6.91 13.61 -6.06
CA SER A 106 8.14 12.91 -6.45
C SER A 106 7.91 11.86 -7.54
N LEU A 107 6.88 11.02 -7.40
CA LEU A 107 6.56 10.00 -8.39
C LEU A 107 6.10 10.58 -9.73
N LEU A 108 5.32 11.67 -9.71
CA LEU A 108 4.91 12.37 -10.94
C LEU A 108 6.12 12.90 -11.73
N HIS A 109 7.28 13.10 -11.09
CA HIS A 109 8.50 13.56 -11.77
C HIS A 109 9.48 12.42 -12.10
N SER A 110 9.43 11.29 -11.40
CA SER A 110 10.45 10.24 -11.49
C SER A 110 9.98 8.90 -12.04
N ASP A 111 8.69 8.57 -11.93
CA ASP A 111 8.15 7.26 -12.30
C ASP A 111 7.34 7.34 -13.61
N PRO A 112 7.81 6.75 -14.72
CA PRO A 112 7.12 6.80 -16.01
C PRO A 112 5.73 6.16 -16.02
N TYR A 113 5.49 5.17 -15.16
CA TYR A 113 4.17 4.54 -15.02
C TYR A 113 3.20 5.50 -14.35
N VAL A 114 3.62 6.13 -13.25
CA VAL A 114 2.81 7.12 -12.53
C VAL A 114 2.61 8.39 -13.36
N GLN A 115 3.61 8.81 -14.15
CA GLN A 115 3.45 9.90 -15.12
C GLN A 115 2.36 9.62 -16.16
N ARG A 116 2.27 8.37 -16.61
CA ARG A 116 1.31 7.95 -17.65
C ARG A 116 -0.10 7.75 -17.10
N TYR A 117 -0.23 7.20 -15.89
CA TYR A 117 -1.51 6.74 -15.35
C TYR A 117 -1.99 7.54 -14.13
N GLY A 118 -1.18 8.47 -13.63
CA GLY A 118 -1.44 9.20 -12.39
C GLY A 118 -1.07 8.40 -11.13
N ALA A 119 -1.00 9.11 -10.00
CA ALA A 119 -0.77 8.54 -8.68
C ALA A 119 -2.07 8.25 -7.91
N VAL A 120 -3.23 8.47 -8.54
CA VAL A 120 -4.56 8.31 -7.94
C VAL A 120 -5.34 7.30 -8.77
N GLY A 121 -5.51 6.10 -8.23
CA GLY A 121 -6.53 5.14 -8.68
C GLY A 121 -6.20 4.42 -9.98
N LEU A 122 -6.25 3.08 -9.92
CA LEU A 122 -6.16 2.16 -11.04
C LEU A 122 -7.15 2.53 -12.16
N LEU A 123 -6.64 2.85 -13.36
CA LEU A 123 -7.40 2.70 -14.62
C LEU A 123 -7.63 1.22 -14.93
#